data_AF-A0A960F8Q4-F1
#
_entry.id   AF-A0A960F8Q4-F1
#
_cell.length_a   1.000
_cell.length_b   1.000
_cell.length_c   1.000
_cell.angle_alpha   90.00
_cell.angle_beta   90.00
_cell.angle_gamma   90.00
#
_symmetry.space_group_name_H-M   'P 1'
#
loop_
_entity.id
_entity.type
_entity.pdbx_description
1 polymer ?
#
loop_
_entity_poly.entity_id
_entity_poly.type
_entity_poly.pdbx_seq_one_letter_code
_entity_poly.pdbx_strand_id
1 'polypeptide(L)'
;VYGAPKAALNRLTVAAASECEGQGVVVNALAPQAAIATPALVEAGWIDETMFEPLETMAEAAVALCTGDPDVLTGRIAFSLQLLVELGRPVYDLAGEALVDGWQPGDLPPKIAAQEANLAERGWPDAYSFGRVHSPRP
;
A
#
# COMPACT_ATOMS: atom_id res chain seq x y z
N VAL A 1 11.44 -8.12 -17.26
CA VAL A 1 12.61 -7.56 -16.54
C VAL A 1 12.23 -6.71 -15.33
N TYR A 2 11.10 -5.98 -15.33
CA TYR A 2 10.67 -5.13 -14.20
C TYR A 2 10.30 -5.88 -12.90
N GLY A 3 9.57 -7.00 -13.00
CA GLY A 3 9.04 -7.69 -11.81
C GLY A 3 10.09 -8.32 -10.90
N ALA A 4 11.17 -8.89 -11.47
CA ALA A 4 12.23 -9.56 -10.71
C ALA A 4 12.92 -8.63 -9.67
N PRO A 5 13.42 -7.43 -10.04
CA PRO A 5 14.00 -6.52 -9.04
C PRO A 5 12.97 -6.02 -8.02
N LYS A 6 11.69 -5.83 -8.40
CA LYS A 6 10.65 -5.46 -7.43
C LYS A 6 10.38 -6.56 -6.40
N ALA A 7 10.36 -7.83 -6.84
CA ALA A 7 10.26 -8.97 -5.92
C ALA A 7 11.51 -9.10 -5.03
N ALA A 8 12.70 -8.79 -5.55
CA ALA A 8 13.93 -8.77 -4.77
C ALA A 8 13.89 -7.70 -3.66
N LEU A 9 13.32 -6.52 -3.91
CA LEU A 9 13.11 -5.50 -2.87
C LEU A 9 12.27 -6.05 -1.72
N ASN A 10 11.16 -6.74 -1.99
CA ASN A 10 10.35 -7.34 -0.93
C ASN A 10 11.15 -8.35 -0.09
N ARG A 11 12.03 -9.14 -0.72
CA ARG A 11 12.86 -10.10 0.02
C ARG A 11 13.93 -9.39 0.86
N LEU A 12 14.56 -8.36 0.30
CA LEU A 12 15.56 -7.54 0.97
C LEU A 12 14.97 -6.85 2.21
N THR A 13 13.76 -6.28 2.09
CA THR A 13 13.06 -5.63 3.21
C THR A 13 12.92 -6.56 4.42
N VAL A 14 12.42 -7.78 4.22
CA VAL A 14 12.22 -8.73 5.33
C VAL A 14 13.57 -9.15 5.95
N ALA A 15 14.60 -9.33 5.12
CA ALA A 15 15.94 -9.65 5.62
C ALA A 15 16.52 -8.52 6.47
N ALA A 16 16.47 -7.29 5.95
CA ALA A 16 16.95 -6.10 6.67
C ALA A 16 16.16 -5.86 7.96
N ALA A 17 14.84 -6.02 7.95
CA ALA A 17 14.02 -5.92 9.16
C ALA A 17 14.47 -6.92 10.24
N SER A 18 14.78 -8.16 9.86
CA SER A 18 15.29 -9.17 10.80
C SER A 18 16.69 -8.83 11.34
N GLU A 19 17.54 -8.19 10.55
CA GLU A 19 18.87 -7.75 11.00
C GLU A 19 18.81 -6.54 11.94
N CYS A 20 17.76 -5.73 11.85
CA CYS A 20 17.53 -4.55 12.68
C CYS A 20 16.68 -4.82 13.95
N GLU A 21 16.23 -6.06 14.16
CA GLU A 21 15.43 -6.43 15.32
C GLU A 21 16.12 -6.03 16.64
N GLY A 22 15.36 -5.42 17.55
CA GLY A 22 15.85 -4.91 18.84
C GLY A 22 16.74 -3.67 18.77
N GLN A 23 17.01 -3.10 17.59
CA GLN A 23 17.93 -1.95 17.41
C GLN A 23 17.21 -0.61 17.25
N GLY A 24 15.88 -0.59 17.35
CA GLY A 24 15.08 0.63 17.17
C GLY A 24 15.02 1.12 15.72
N VAL A 25 15.35 0.26 14.75
CA VAL A 25 15.23 0.55 13.31
C VAL A 25 14.18 -0.38 12.72
N VAL A 26 13.19 0.19 12.03
CA VAL A 26 12.13 -0.57 11.34
C VAL A 26 12.31 -0.50 9.84
N VAL A 27 12.02 -1.61 9.16
CA VAL A 27 12.16 -1.71 7.70
C VAL A 27 10.90 -2.32 7.11
N ASN A 28 10.22 -1.59 6.22
CA ASN A 28 8.99 -2.02 5.57
C ASN A 28 9.05 -1.75 4.06
N ALA A 29 8.25 -2.47 3.29
CA ALA A 29 7.99 -2.19 1.89
C ALA A 29 6.52 -1.81 1.73
N LEU A 30 6.28 -0.78 0.92
CA LEU A 30 4.95 -0.29 0.61
C LEU A 30 4.77 -0.27 -0.90
N ALA A 31 3.70 -0.89 -1.37
CA ALA A 31 3.21 -0.80 -2.73
C ALA A 31 1.85 -0.10 -2.71
N PRO A 32 1.48 0.63 -3.77
CA PRO A 32 0.13 1.13 -3.87
C PRO A 32 -0.83 -0.05 -4.11
N GLN A 33 -2.07 0.05 -3.63
CA GLN A 33 -3.10 -0.95 -3.92
C GLN A 33 -3.39 -0.91 -5.41
N ALA A 34 -3.61 0.26 -6.00
CA ALA A 34 -3.78 0.40 -7.44
C ALA A 34 -2.82 1.45 -8.02
N ALA A 35 -3.12 1.98 -9.20
CA ALA A 35 -2.28 3.01 -9.79
C ALA A 35 -2.37 4.31 -8.98
N ILE A 36 -1.25 4.96 -8.66
CA ILE A 36 -1.27 6.32 -8.10
C ILE A 36 -1.47 7.32 -9.23
N ALA A 37 -2.38 8.29 -9.07
CA ALA A 37 -2.67 9.34 -10.05
C ALA A 37 -1.53 10.37 -10.20
N THR A 38 -0.34 9.92 -10.57
CA THR A 38 0.79 10.80 -10.90
C THR A 38 0.59 11.40 -12.29
N PRO A 39 1.06 12.64 -12.55
CA PRO A 39 0.89 13.29 -13.85
C PRO A 39 1.34 12.42 -15.03
N ALA A 40 2.49 11.74 -14.90
CA ALA A 40 3.02 10.87 -15.94
C ALA A 40 2.15 9.64 -16.22
N LEU A 41 1.51 9.08 -15.20
CA LEU A 41 0.65 7.89 -15.37
C LEU A 41 -0.72 8.26 -15.92
N VAL A 42 -1.24 9.42 -15.53
CA VAL A 42 -2.47 9.99 -16.09
C VAL A 42 -2.26 10.35 -17.57
N GLU A 43 -1.15 11.01 -17.91
CA GLU A 43 -0.80 11.36 -19.30
C GLU A 43 -0.62 10.13 -20.20
N ALA A 44 -0.13 9.01 -19.64
CA ALA A 44 0.01 7.77 -20.38
C ALA A 44 -1.35 7.19 -20.83
N GLY A 45 -2.46 7.48 -20.14
CA GLY A 45 -3.83 7.21 -20.61
C GLY A 45 -4.23 5.75 -20.80
N TRP A 46 -3.45 4.79 -20.30
CA TRP A 46 -3.72 3.34 -20.46
C TRP A 46 -4.37 2.69 -19.23
N ILE A 47 -4.68 3.48 -18.20
CA ILE A 47 -5.32 3.03 -16.96
C ILE A 47 -6.65 3.75 -16.82
N ASP A 48 -7.70 2.99 -16.48
CA ASP A 48 -9.02 3.54 -16.19
C ASP A 48 -8.95 4.51 -15.00
N GLU A 49 -9.57 5.68 -15.11
CA GLU A 49 -9.59 6.70 -14.06
C GLU A 49 -10.11 6.16 -12.71
N THR A 50 -11.04 5.20 -12.75
CA THR A 50 -11.61 4.54 -11.57
C THR A 50 -10.62 3.63 -10.83
N MET A 51 -9.52 3.26 -11.49
CA MET A 51 -8.45 2.42 -10.95
C MET A 51 -7.31 3.22 -10.32
N PHE A 52 -7.44 4.54 -10.27
CA PHE A 52 -6.48 5.37 -9.57
C PHE A 52 -6.85 5.56 -8.10
N GLU A 53 -5.84 5.48 -7.24
CA GLU A 53 -5.89 6.05 -5.90
C GLU A 53 -5.15 7.41 -5.88
N PRO A 54 -5.60 8.34 -5.03
CA PRO A 54 -4.97 9.65 -4.87
C PRO A 54 -3.58 9.49 -4.23
N LEU A 55 -2.71 10.48 -4.40
CA LEU A 55 -1.34 10.41 -3.87
C LEU A 55 -1.31 10.35 -2.33
N GLU A 56 -2.30 10.97 -1.72
CA GLU A 56 -2.56 11.09 -0.30
C GLU A 56 -2.66 9.72 0.40
N THR A 57 -3.25 8.71 -0.23
CA THR A 57 -3.35 7.37 0.37
C THR A 57 -1.98 6.72 0.53
N MET A 58 -1.10 6.90 -0.45
CA MET A 58 0.27 6.40 -0.39
C MET A 58 1.10 7.17 0.64
N ALA A 59 0.93 8.50 0.71
CA ALA A 59 1.61 9.34 1.69
C ALA A 59 1.23 8.94 3.13
N GLU A 60 -0.06 8.76 3.39
CA GLU A 60 -0.56 8.40 4.72
C GLU A 60 -0.15 6.99 5.16
N ALA A 61 -0.19 6.03 4.23
CA ALA A 61 0.32 4.68 4.49
C ALA A 61 1.84 4.70 4.78
N ALA A 62 2.61 5.53 4.08
CA ALA A 62 4.04 5.68 4.34
C ALA A 62 4.31 6.30 5.71
N VAL A 63 3.58 7.37 6.08
CA VAL A 63 3.67 7.99 7.41
C VAL A 63 3.34 6.97 8.49
N ALA A 64 2.29 6.17 8.31
CA ALA A 64 1.91 5.12 9.26
C ALA A 64 3.05 4.13 9.54
N LEU A 65 3.75 3.67 8.50
CA LEU A 65 4.90 2.77 8.65
C LEU A 65 6.12 3.45 9.29
N CYS A 66 6.26 4.76 9.14
CA CYS A 66 7.36 5.53 9.73
C CYS A 66 7.10 5.93 11.19
N THR A 67 5.84 6.08 11.61
CA THR A 67 5.47 6.60 12.93
C THR A 67 4.75 5.60 13.83
N GLY A 68 4.40 4.42 13.32
CA GLY A 68 3.72 3.40 14.10
C GLY A 68 4.63 2.70 15.10
N ASP A 69 4.03 1.83 15.91
CA ASP A 69 4.75 1.05 16.92
C ASP A 69 5.84 0.20 16.25
N PRO A 70 7.13 0.40 16.58
CA PRO A 70 8.22 -0.30 15.93
C PRO A 70 8.25 -1.80 16.21
N ASP A 71 7.62 -2.25 17.30
CA ASP A 71 7.52 -3.67 17.65
C ASP A 71 6.40 -4.37 16.85
N VAL A 72 5.53 -3.61 16.18
CA VAL A 72 4.38 -4.11 15.41
C VAL A 72 4.57 -3.90 13.91
N LEU A 73 4.99 -2.70 13.49
CA LEU A 73 5.12 -2.31 12.08
C LEU A 73 6.57 -2.37 11.59
N THR A 74 7.11 -3.59 11.56
CA THR A 74 8.42 -3.87 10.95
C THR A 74 8.36 -5.15 10.11
N GLY A 75 9.20 -5.21 9.07
CA GLY A 75 9.26 -6.33 8.13
C GLY A 75 8.01 -6.49 7.27
N ARG A 76 7.11 -5.49 7.20
CA ARG A 76 5.86 -5.55 6.43
C ARG A 76 6.13 -5.43 4.94
N ILE A 77 5.37 -6.18 4.15
CA ILE A 77 5.16 -5.93 2.71
C ILE A 77 3.70 -5.55 2.57
N ALA A 78 3.43 -4.25 2.63
CA ALA A 78 2.09 -3.67 2.75
C ALA A 78 1.59 -3.10 1.43
N PHE A 79 0.27 -3.07 1.29
CA PHE A 79 -0.43 -2.27 0.27
C PHE A 79 -1.09 -1.06 0.93
N SER A 80 -1.01 0.10 0.28
CA SER A 80 -1.48 1.39 0.83
C SER A 80 -2.89 1.31 1.42
N LEU A 81 -3.89 0.96 0.61
CA LEU A 81 -5.28 0.98 1.05
C LEU A 81 -5.60 -0.09 2.10
N GLN A 82 -5.05 -1.30 1.95
CA GLN A 82 -5.22 -2.36 2.95
C GLN A 82 -4.62 -1.95 4.30
N LEU A 83 -3.43 -1.32 4.30
CA LEU A 83 -2.81 -0.85 5.54
C LEU A 83 -3.63 0.26 6.20
N LEU A 84 -4.19 1.20 5.42
CA LEU A 84 -5.05 2.26 5.96
C LEU A 84 -6.33 1.70 6.59
N VAL A 85 -6.92 0.66 5.98
CA VAL A 85 -8.06 -0.07 6.57
C VAL A 85 -7.65 -0.80 7.85
N GLU A 86 -6.55 -1.56 7.82
CA GLU A 86 -6.03 -2.30 8.97
C GLU A 86 -5.82 -1.40 10.19
N LEU A 87 -5.22 -0.22 9.96
CA LEU A 87 -4.88 0.72 11.02
C LEU A 87 -6.04 1.66 11.38
N GLY A 88 -7.16 1.63 10.65
CA GLY A 88 -8.23 2.62 10.78
C GLY A 88 -7.73 4.06 10.60
N ARG A 89 -6.71 4.26 9.74
CA ARG A 89 -6.00 5.54 9.63
C ARG A 89 -6.71 6.50 8.67
N PRO A 90 -7.11 7.71 9.12
CA PRO A 90 -7.70 8.72 8.25
C PRO A 90 -6.72 9.16 7.15
N VAL A 91 -7.28 9.57 6.02
CA VAL A 91 -6.49 10.10 4.89
C VAL A 91 -6.64 11.61 4.83
N TYR A 92 -5.54 12.33 5.05
CA TYR A 92 -5.48 13.78 4.90
C TYR A 92 -4.90 14.18 3.54
N ASP A 93 -5.13 15.43 3.15
CA ASP A 93 -4.40 16.06 2.06
C ASP A 93 -2.88 16.08 2.34
N LEU A 94 -2.08 16.41 1.33
CA LEU A 94 -0.62 16.43 1.47
C LEU A 94 -0.08 17.49 2.44
N ALA A 95 -0.91 18.45 2.86
CA ALA A 95 -0.56 19.41 3.91
C ALA A 95 -0.90 18.88 5.31
N GLY A 96 -1.69 17.80 5.41
CA GLY A 96 -2.19 17.25 6.66
C GLY A 96 -3.32 18.09 7.28
N GLU A 97 -4.00 18.93 6.50
CA GLU A 97 -4.93 19.95 7.01
C GLU A 97 -6.39 19.52 6.89
N ALA A 98 -6.79 18.93 5.76
CA ALA A 98 -8.15 18.48 5.51
C ALA A 98 -8.23 16.99 5.19
N LEU A 99 -9.39 16.38 5.48
CA LEU A 99 -9.66 15.00 5.08
C LEU A 99 -9.92 14.92 3.58
N VAL A 100 -9.42 13.86 2.95
CA VAL A 100 -9.71 13.57 1.55
C VAL A 100 -11.08 12.90 1.43
N ASP A 101 -12.01 13.56 0.76
CA ASP A 101 -13.38 13.09 0.60
C ASP A 101 -13.44 11.74 -0.13
N GLY A 102 -14.16 10.78 0.47
CA GLY A 102 -14.40 9.45 -0.11
C GLY A 102 -13.18 8.52 -0.13
N TRP A 103 -12.14 8.83 0.64
CA TRP A 103 -10.92 8.01 0.77
C TRP A 103 -10.59 7.66 2.23
N GLN A 104 -11.56 7.73 3.13
CA GLN A 104 -11.37 7.37 4.53
C GLN A 104 -11.43 5.85 4.72
N PRO A 105 -10.91 5.27 5.81
CA PRO A 105 -10.90 3.82 6.04
C PRO A 105 -12.22 3.10 5.81
N GLY A 106 -13.36 3.75 6.11
CA GLY A 106 -14.69 3.19 5.84
C GLY A 106 -15.07 3.13 4.34
N ASP A 107 -14.46 3.98 3.51
CA ASP A 107 -14.72 4.10 2.08
C ASP A 107 -13.82 3.17 1.23
N LEU A 108 -12.70 2.69 1.79
CA LEU A 108 -11.69 1.93 1.06
C LEU A 108 -12.08 0.48 0.73
N PRO A 109 -12.76 -0.30 1.59
CA PRO A 109 -13.10 -1.69 1.30
C PRO A 109 -13.82 -1.92 -0.05
N PRO A 110 -14.86 -1.15 -0.43
CA PRO A 110 -15.49 -1.33 -1.74
C PRO A 110 -14.57 -0.97 -2.91
N LYS A 111 -13.64 -0.02 -2.75
CA LYS A 111 -12.65 0.33 -3.79
C LYS A 111 -11.64 -0.80 -3.98
N ILE A 112 -11.12 -1.34 -2.87
CA ILE A 112 -10.21 -2.49 -2.87
C ILE A 112 -10.87 -3.69 -3.58
N ALA A 113 -12.13 -3.98 -3.25
CA ALA A 113 -12.87 -5.07 -3.86
C ALA A 113 -13.06 -4.89 -5.37
N ALA A 114 -13.37 -3.67 -5.83
CA ALA A 114 -13.48 -3.36 -7.26
C ALA A 114 -12.14 -3.54 -7.99
N GLN A 115 -11.04 -3.10 -7.39
CA GLN A 115 -9.69 -3.25 -7.96
C GLN A 115 -9.27 -4.73 -8.04
N GLU A 116 -9.59 -5.52 -7.02
CA GLU A 116 -9.36 -6.97 -7.02
C GLU A 116 -10.17 -7.69 -8.09
N ALA A 117 -11.45 -7.33 -8.26
CA ALA A 117 -12.31 -7.90 -9.30
C ALA A 117 -11.76 -7.60 -10.70
N ASN A 118 -11.33 -6.36 -10.96
CA ASN A 118 -10.72 -5.98 -12.24
C ASN A 118 -9.48 -6.83 -12.58
N LEU A 119 -8.61 -7.08 -11.60
CA LEU A 119 -7.40 -7.89 -11.83
C LEU A 119 -7.73 -9.38 -11.98
N ALA A 120 -8.71 -9.89 -11.23
CA ALA A 120 -9.17 -11.26 -11.36
C ALA A 120 -9.72 -11.54 -12.78
N GLU A 121 -10.54 -10.64 -13.34
CA GLU A 121 -11.04 -10.73 -14.72
C GLU A 121 -9.92 -10.76 -15.76
N ARG A 122 -8.76 -10.17 -15.45
CA ARG A 122 -7.56 -10.13 -16.30
C ARG A 122 -6.62 -11.31 -16.07
N GLY A 123 -7.05 -12.32 -15.31
CA GLY A 123 -6.29 -13.54 -15.03
C GLY A 123 -5.30 -13.43 -13.88
N TRP A 124 -5.44 -12.43 -13.02
CA TRP A 124 -4.62 -12.22 -11.81
C TRP A 124 -5.50 -12.34 -10.55
N PRO A 125 -6.00 -13.55 -10.23
CA PRO A 125 -6.71 -13.76 -8.97
C PRO A 125 -5.75 -13.51 -7.80
N ASP A 126 -6.26 -12.95 -6.70
CA ASP A 126 -5.51 -12.70 -5.47
C ASP A 126 -4.26 -11.82 -5.62
N ALA A 127 -4.31 -10.83 -6.52
CA ALA A 127 -3.18 -9.95 -6.85
C ALA A 127 -2.50 -9.25 -5.66
N TYR A 128 -3.22 -9.08 -4.54
CA TYR A 128 -2.73 -8.42 -3.33
C TYR A 128 -2.60 -9.37 -2.14
N SER A 129 -2.67 -10.68 -2.35
CA SER A 129 -2.47 -11.68 -1.30
C SER A 129 -1.19 -12.45 -1.56
N PHE A 130 -0.21 -12.29 -0.68
CA PHE A 130 1.02 -13.09 -0.72
C PHE A 130 0.97 -14.32 0.17
N GLY A 131 -0.08 -14.48 1.00
CA GLY A 131 -0.23 -15.60 1.94
C GLY A 131 0.91 -15.67 2.96
N ARG A 132 1.43 -14.52 3.41
CA ARG A 132 2.59 -14.41 4.30
C ARG A 132 2.25 -13.63 5.56
N VAL A 133 2.89 -13.98 6.67
CA VAL A 133 2.76 -13.28 7.98
C VAL A 133 3.05 -11.78 7.85
N HIS A 134 3.96 -11.40 6.94
CA HIS A 134 4.37 -10.02 6.70
C HIS A 134 3.44 -9.22 5.77
N SER A 135 2.38 -9.84 5.24
CA SER A 135 1.36 -9.23 4.37
C SER A 135 -0.04 -9.70 4.77
N PRO A 136 -0.50 -9.37 5.99
CA PRO A 136 -1.86 -9.73 6.39
C PRO A 136 -2.88 -9.00 5.52
N ARG A 137 -3.95 -9.69 5.12
CA ARG A 137 -5.16 -9.04 4.60
C ARG A 137 -5.97 -8.55 5.81
N PRO A 138 -6.48 -7.31 5.81
CA PRO A 138 -7.42 -6.81 6.81
C PRO A 138 -8.78 -7.53 6.72
#